data_AF-A0A1P8V0Q0-F1
#
_entry.id   AF-A0A1P8V0Q0-F1
#
_cell.length_a   1.000
_cell.length_b   1.000
_cell.length_c   1.000
_cell.angle_alpha   90.00
_cell.angle_beta   90.00
_cell.angle_gamma   90.00
#
_symmetry.space_group_name_H-M   'P 1'
#
loop_
_entity.id
_entity.type
_entity.pdbx_description
1 polymer ?
#
loop_
_entity_poly.entity_id
_entity_poly.type
_entity_poly.pdbx_seq_one_letter_code
_entity_poly.pdbx_strand_id
1 'polypeptide(L)'
;MLKTRFFSEAPKRVPSPVLRLMLILLCLAGTAIQGSAMGFAQHTQTTEDLRIPGNWGSVRGFAARDDGTALDPGFLRVYRTRLPGSPAQGLPASVRRQAEAVAPLAGLPAAEDLSNQAAAAQRLGVDLRALAEMRFGSGKYTLPNALLAVQAGTALPGFFHAYIAPDQPGAPVTATLYCLAAGADGATVVSLTHLGQVPPGRMRAIKQTVCGNERRSVPTP
;
A
#
# COMPACT_ATOMS: atom_id res chain seq x y z
N MET A 1 78.42 17.94 -53.63
CA MET A 1 78.58 18.00 -52.16
C MET A 1 77.41 17.27 -51.52
N LEU A 2 77.74 16.48 -50.48
CA LEU A 2 76.97 15.50 -49.67
C LEU A 2 75.46 15.76 -49.49
N LYS A 3 74.58 14.76 -49.71
CA LYS A 3 74.05 13.77 -48.72
C LYS A 3 73.27 14.46 -47.58
N THR A 4 72.04 14.09 -47.21
CA THR A 4 71.57 12.72 -46.92
C THR A 4 70.04 12.72 -46.78
N ARG A 5 69.36 11.71 -47.34
CA ARG A 5 67.99 11.32 -46.98
C ARG A 5 68.04 10.59 -45.65
N PHE A 6 67.10 10.88 -44.73
CA PHE A 6 66.82 10.01 -43.59
C PHE A 6 65.35 9.59 -43.62
N PHE A 7 65.15 8.30 -43.88
CA PHE A 7 63.97 7.53 -43.53
C PHE A 7 63.93 7.42 -42.00
N SER A 8 62.77 7.69 -41.39
CA SER A 8 62.52 7.37 -39.98
C SER A 8 61.49 6.25 -39.93
N GLU A 9 61.96 5.04 -39.64
CA GLU A 9 61.14 3.90 -39.27
C GLU A 9 60.50 4.16 -37.89
N ALA A 10 59.19 3.97 -37.79
CA ALA A 10 58.48 3.97 -36.53
C ALA A 10 58.62 2.61 -35.82
N PRO A 11 58.93 2.57 -34.52
CA PRO A 11 59.06 1.31 -33.79
C PRO A 11 57.69 0.69 -33.49
N LYS A 12 57.52 -0.59 -33.88
CA LYS A 12 56.42 -1.45 -33.41
C LYS A 12 56.56 -1.67 -31.90
N ARG A 13 55.71 -1.02 -31.10
CA ARG A 13 55.58 -1.29 -29.66
C ARG A 13 54.79 -2.57 -29.45
N VAL A 14 55.45 -3.59 -28.92
CA VAL A 14 54.80 -4.79 -28.36
C VAL A 14 54.26 -4.42 -26.97
N PRO A 15 52.98 -4.66 -26.66
CA PRO A 15 52.43 -4.34 -25.34
C PRO A 15 52.96 -5.30 -24.27
N SER A 16 53.53 -4.73 -23.22
CA SER A 16 54.05 -5.41 -22.03
C SER A 16 52.96 -6.23 -21.31
N PRO A 17 53.26 -7.46 -20.84
CA PRO A 17 52.33 -8.29 -20.08
C PRO A 17 51.99 -7.70 -18.71
N VAL A 18 52.76 -6.74 -18.20
CA VAL A 18 52.54 -6.09 -16.90
C VAL A 18 51.35 -5.13 -16.95
N LEU A 19 51.09 -4.51 -18.11
CA LEU A 19 49.93 -3.61 -18.29
C LEU A 19 48.60 -4.38 -18.40
N ARG A 20 48.64 -5.65 -18.85
CA ARG A 20 47.45 -6.52 -18.89
C ARG A 20 47.07 -7.04 -17.50
N LEU A 21 48.03 -7.21 -16.60
CA LEU A 21 47.74 -7.64 -15.22
C LEU A 21 47.12 -6.52 -14.38
N MET A 22 47.51 -5.26 -14.63
CA MET A 22 46.99 -4.11 -13.88
C MET A 22 45.55 -3.74 -14.27
N LEU A 23 45.09 -4.09 -15.47
CA LEU A 23 43.70 -3.86 -15.90
C LEU A 23 42.72 -4.90 -15.35
N ILE A 24 43.19 -6.10 -14.99
CA ILE A 24 42.34 -7.14 -14.39
C ILE A 24 42.14 -6.86 -12.90
N LEU A 25 43.13 -6.28 -12.21
CA LEU A 25 43.02 -5.98 -10.77
C LEU A 25 42.14 -4.74 -10.48
N LEU A 26 41.95 -3.84 -11.44
CA LEU A 26 41.04 -2.68 -11.29
C LEU A 26 39.55 -3.04 -11.44
N CYS A 27 39.22 -4.24 -11.91
CA CYS A 27 37.84 -4.72 -12.00
C CYS A 27 37.33 -5.39 -10.71
N LEU A 28 38.17 -5.54 -9.67
CA LEU A 28 37.80 -6.22 -8.42
C LEU A 28 37.65 -5.30 -7.20
N ALA A 29 37.79 -3.98 -7.35
CA ALA A 29 37.54 -3.00 -6.29
C ALA A 29 36.12 -2.38 -6.34
N GLY A 30 35.15 -3.14 -6.86
CA GLY A 30 33.72 -2.81 -6.84
C GLY A 30 33.00 -3.35 -5.61
N THR A 31 33.62 -3.34 -4.43
CA THR A 31 32.90 -3.54 -3.16
C THR A 31 32.42 -2.19 -2.66
N ALA A 32 31.23 -1.77 -3.07
CA ALA A 32 30.45 -0.84 -2.28
C ALA A 32 28.98 -0.92 -2.70
N ILE A 33 28.21 -1.41 -1.75
CA ILE A 33 26.77 -1.20 -1.64
C ILE A 33 26.02 -2.04 -2.70
N GLN A 34 25.91 -3.35 -2.43
CA GLN A 34 24.57 -3.94 -2.44
C GLN A 34 23.73 -3.06 -1.52
N GLY A 35 23.17 -2.01 -2.11
CA GLY A 35 22.05 -1.33 -1.53
C GLY A 35 21.02 -2.43 -1.47
N SER A 36 20.80 -2.97 -0.28
CA SER A 36 19.50 -3.46 0.09
C SER A 36 18.55 -2.30 -0.15
N ALA A 37 18.13 -2.13 -1.41
CA ALA A 37 16.88 -1.51 -1.72
C ALA A 37 15.88 -2.44 -1.03
N MET A 38 15.62 -2.15 0.25
CA MET A 38 14.42 -2.55 0.95
C MET A 38 13.26 -1.82 0.27
N GLY A 39 13.08 -2.12 -1.01
CA GLY A 39 12.02 -1.61 -1.86
C GLY A 39 10.86 -2.53 -1.64
N PHE A 40 9.86 -2.03 -0.93
CA PHE A 40 8.45 -2.38 -1.06
C PHE A 40 8.22 -3.48 -2.09
N ALA A 41 7.84 -4.67 -1.63
CA ALA A 41 7.32 -5.62 -2.60
C ALA A 41 6.18 -4.96 -3.34
N GLN A 42 6.39 -4.84 -4.64
CA GLN A 42 5.38 -4.39 -5.56
C GLN A 42 4.28 -5.44 -5.52
N HIS A 43 3.27 -5.22 -4.66
CA HIS A 43 2.02 -5.95 -4.73
C HIS A 43 1.41 -5.64 -6.10
N THR A 44 1.63 -6.54 -7.07
CA THR A 44 1.11 -6.45 -8.43
C THR A 44 -0.37 -6.81 -8.51
N GLN A 45 -0.91 -7.43 -7.45
CA GLN A 45 -2.32 -7.81 -7.37
C GLN A 45 -3.17 -6.67 -6.84
N THR A 46 -4.11 -6.26 -7.68
CA THR A 46 -5.11 -5.21 -7.42
C THR A 46 -6.20 -5.67 -6.45
N THR A 47 -6.37 -6.98 -6.32
CA THR A 47 -7.35 -7.65 -5.47
C THR A 47 -6.73 -8.91 -4.89
N GLU A 48 -6.89 -9.14 -3.59
CA GLU A 48 -6.41 -10.33 -2.87
C GLU A 48 -7.48 -10.80 -1.88
N ASP A 49 -7.75 -12.11 -1.84
CA ASP A 49 -8.63 -12.71 -0.85
C ASP A 49 -7.82 -13.32 0.30
N LEU A 50 -8.10 -12.86 1.52
CA LEU A 50 -7.43 -13.29 2.74
C LEU A 50 -8.39 -14.09 3.61
N ARG A 51 -7.91 -15.21 4.15
CA ARG A 51 -8.68 -15.98 5.13
C ARG A 51 -8.85 -15.18 6.41
N ILE A 52 -10.09 -15.08 6.89
CA ILE A 52 -10.41 -14.48 8.18
C ILE A 52 -9.85 -15.38 9.30
N PRO A 53 -8.97 -14.86 10.17
CA PRO A 53 -8.49 -15.63 11.31
C PRO A 53 -9.63 -16.09 12.22
N GLY A 54 -9.63 -17.35 12.65
CA GLY A 54 -10.70 -17.91 13.49
C GLY A 54 -10.88 -17.19 14.83
N ASN A 55 -9.81 -16.57 15.34
CA ASN A 55 -9.87 -15.77 16.56
C ASN A 55 -10.56 -14.40 16.37
N TRP A 56 -10.99 -14.02 15.17
CA TRP A 56 -11.74 -12.79 14.93
C TRP A 56 -13.22 -12.91 15.32
N GLY A 57 -13.71 -14.13 15.60
CA GLY A 57 -15.08 -14.36 16.06
C GLY A 57 -16.09 -14.19 14.93
N SER A 58 -17.08 -13.31 15.11
CA SER A 58 -18.19 -13.12 14.16
C SER A 58 -17.88 -12.25 12.95
N VAL A 59 -16.65 -11.73 12.82
CA VAL A 59 -16.24 -10.84 11.72
C VAL A 59 -16.47 -11.50 10.37
N ARG A 60 -17.05 -10.75 9.43
CA ARG A 60 -17.32 -11.18 8.05
C ARG A 60 -16.68 -10.22 7.06
N GLY A 61 -16.14 -10.75 5.96
CA GLY A 61 -15.70 -9.98 4.80
C GLY A 61 -16.80 -9.84 3.78
N PHE A 62 -16.76 -8.75 3.01
CA PHE A 62 -17.69 -8.48 1.92
C PHE A 62 -16.92 -8.05 0.67
N ALA A 63 -17.37 -8.52 -0.49
CA ALA A 63 -16.96 -7.94 -1.76
C ALA A 63 -17.52 -6.51 -1.90
N ALA A 64 -16.92 -5.71 -2.78
CA ALA A 64 -17.47 -4.41 -3.14
C ALA A 64 -18.78 -4.61 -3.89
N ARG A 65 -19.68 -3.63 -3.79
CA ARG A 65 -21.06 -3.77 -4.32
C ARG A 65 -21.13 -4.04 -5.82
N ASP A 66 -20.11 -3.59 -6.56
CA ASP A 66 -19.98 -3.68 -8.01
C ASP A 66 -18.80 -4.59 -8.40
N ASP A 67 -18.35 -5.42 -7.47
CA ASP A 67 -17.45 -6.54 -7.76
C ASP A 67 -18.28 -7.68 -8.39
N GLY A 68 -17.88 -8.11 -9.58
CA GLY A 68 -18.53 -9.19 -10.31
C GLY A 68 -18.17 -10.59 -9.79
N THR A 69 -17.22 -10.70 -8.85
CA THR A 69 -16.74 -11.97 -8.32
C THR A 69 -17.26 -12.19 -6.90
N ALA A 70 -17.92 -13.32 -6.66
CA ALA A 70 -18.34 -13.70 -5.31
C ALA A 70 -17.13 -13.83 -4.36
N LEU A 71 -17.36 -13.58 -3.07
CA LEU A 71 -16.38 -13.78 -2.02
C LEU A 71 -16.77 -15.03 -1.22
N ASP A 72 -15.84 -15.96 -1.10
CA ASP A 72 -16.08 -17.21 -0.37
C ASP A 72 -16.31 -16.95 1.13
N PRO A 73 -17.19 -17.73 1.78
CA PRO A 73 -17.40 -17.63 3.23
C PRO A 73 -16.08 -17.81 4.01
N GLY A 74 -15.84 -16.94 4.99
CA GLY A 74 -14.63 -16.97 5.80
C GLY A 74 -13.43 -16.27 5.17
N PHE A 75 -13.62 -15.58 4.04
CA PHE A 75 -12.61 -14.71 3.43
C PHE A 75 -13.01 -13.23 3.55
N LEU A 76 -12.01 -12.36 3.47
CA LEU A 76 -12.15 -10.95 3.20
C LEU A 76 -11.40 -10.61 1.91
N ARG A 77 -11.93 -9.65 1.14
CA ARG A 77 -11.28 -9.14 -0.06
C ARG A 77 -10.56 -7.84 0.25
N VAL A 78 -9.29 -7.76 -0.10
CA VAL A 78 -8.46 -6.56 -0.04
C VAL A 78 -8.30 -6.02 -1.45
N TYR A 79 -8.69 -4.77 -1.65
CA TYR A 79 -8.47 -4.06 -2.90
C TYR A 79 -7.31 -3.08 -2.73
N ARG A 80 -6.47 -2.97 -3.75
CA ARG A 80 -5.28 -2.11 -3.75
C ARG A 80 -5.22 -1.27 -5.01
N THR A 81 -4.91 0.01 -4.83
CA THR A 81 -4.66 0.94 -5.92
C THR A 81 -3.61 1.97 -5.54
N ARG A 82 -3.01 2.62 -6.55
CA ARG A 82 -1.99 3.66 -6.39
C ARG A 82 -2.50 4.97 -6.96
N LEU A 83 -2.21 6.10 -6.28
CA LEU A 83 -2.66 7.44 -6.63
C LEU A 83 -1.55 8.50 -6.44
N PRO A 84 -1.39 9.50 -7.32
CA PRO A 84 -2.02 9.62 -8.64
C PRO A 84 -1.43 8.58 -9.61
N GLY A 85 -2.20 8.17 -10.61
CA GLY A 85 -1.75 7.19 -11.60
C GLY A 85 -2.90 6.43 -12.24
N SER A 86 -2.59 5.59 -13.23
CA SER A 86 -3.60 4.73 -13.84
C SER A 86 -4.18 3.79 -12.80
N PRO A 87 -5.51 3.80 -12.59
CA PRO A 87 -6.13 2.87 -11.67
C PRO A 87 -5.81 1.45 -12.11
N ALA A 88 -5.57 0.60 -11.12
CA ALA A 88 -5.54 -0.84 -11.25
C ALA A 88 -6.63 -1.33 -12.24
N GLN A 89 -6.22 -1.95 -13.36
CA GLN A 89 -7.18 -2.56 -14.28
C GLN A 89 -8.00 -3.62 -13.51
N GLY A 90 -9.31 -3.65 -13.74
CA GLY A 90 -10.21 -4.60 -13.07
C GLY A 90 -10.64 -4.21 -11.65
N LEU A 91 -10.24 -3.05 -11.12
CA LEU A 91 -10.74 -2.58 -9.82
C LEU A 91 -12.21 -2.13 -9.92
N PRO A 92 -13.10 -2.54 -9.00
CA PRO A 92 -14.49 -2.07 -8.99
C PRO A 92 -14.57 -0.53 -8.91
N ALA A 93 -15.53 0.09 -9.59
CA ALA A 93 -15.62 1.54 -9.68
C ALA A 93 -15.90 2.18 -8.32
N SER A 94 -16.69 1.52 -7.46
CA SER A 94 -16.94 1.95 -6.08
C SER A 94 -15.66 1.99 -5.23
N VAL A 95 -14.76 1.05 -5.44
CA VAL A 95 -13.48 0.91 -4.73
C VAL A 95 -12.53 2.03 -5.17
N ARG A 96 -12.44 2.28 -6.49
CA ARG A 96 -11.63 3.38 -7.03
C ARG A 96 -12.03 4.74 -6.46
N ARG A 97 -13.34 5.06 -6.50
CA ARG A 97 -13.84 6.33 -5.96
C ARG A 97 -13.59 6.48 -4.46
N GLN A 98 -13.74 5.40 -3.69
CA GLN A 98 -13.39 5.42 -2.27
C GLN A 98 -11.91 5.71 -2.07
N ALA A 99 -11.02 5.07 -2.84
CA ALA A 99 -9.59 5.29 -2.74
C ALA A 99 -9.19 6.74 -3.05
N GLU A 100 -9.75 7.32 -4.11
CA GLU A 100 -9.56 8.73 -4.45
C GLU A 100 -10.04 9.66 -3.34
N ALA A 101 -11.21 9.38 -2.76
CA ALA A 101 -11.79 10.19 -1.70
C ALA A 101 -11.01 10.10 -0.36
N VAL A 102 -10.33 8.99 -0.07
CA VAL A 102 -9.53 8.84 1.16
C VAL A 102 -8.07 9.23 1.01
N ALA A 103 -7.56 9.42 -0.22
CA ALA A 103 -6.17 9.81 -0.45
C ALA A 103 -5.74 11.09 0.31
N PRO A 104 -6.57 12.15 0.42
CA PRO A 104 -6.22 13.33 1.21
C PRO A 104 -5.94 13.04 2.70
N LEU A 105 -6.50 11.95 3.24
CA LEU A 105 -6.29 11.56 4.65
C LEU A 105 -4.84 11.14 4.95
N ALA A 106 -3.99 10.96 3.93
CA ALA A 106 -2.56 10.75 4.12
C ALA A 106 -1.88 11.91 4.88
N GLY A 107 -2.47 13.12 4.86
CA GLY A 107 -1.99 14.27 5.62
C GLY A 107 -2.34 14.25 7.11
N LEU A 108 -3.15 13.29 7.58
CA LEU A 108 -3.46 13.14 9.00
C LEU A 108 -2.40 12.31 9.72
N PRO A 109 -2.18 12.55 11.03
CA PRO A 109 -1.26 11.74 11.79
C PRO A 109 -1.78 10.30 11.95
N ALA A 110 -0.85 9.34 11.93
CA ALA A 110 -1.14 7.99 12.40
C ALA A 110 -1.48 8.04 13.89
N ALA A 111 -2.60 7.42 14.29
CA ALA A 111 -3.01 7.35 15.69
C ALA A 111 -2.70 5.97 16.27
N GLU A 112 -2.00 5.92 17.40
CA GLU A 112 -1.81 4.67 18.15
C GLU A 112 -3.14 4.13 18.65
N ASP A 113 -4.03 5.04 19.08
CA ASP A 113 -5.37 4.77 19.54
C ASP A 113 -6.48 5.05 18.52
N LEU A 114 -7.55 4.26 18.61
CA LEU A 114 -8.78 4.50 17.86
C LEU A 114 -9.36 5.84 18.29
N SER A 115 -9.09 6.88 17.49
CA SER A 115 -9.57 8.24 17.71
C SER A 115 -10.45 8.65 16.54
N ASN A 116 -11.59 9.27 16.84
CA ASN A 116 -12.49 9.74 15.78
C ASN A 116 -11.90 11.00 15.12
N GLN A 117 -11.55 10.88 13.84
CA GLN A 117 -10.98 11.93 13.00
C GLN A 117 -11.99 12.51 12.00
N ALA A 118 -13.30 12.27 12.17
CA ALA A 118 -14.33 12.74 11.23
C ALA A 118 -14.23 14.26 10.94
N ALA A 119 -14.08 15.09 11.97
CA ALA A 119 -13.94 16.54 11.80
C ALA A 119 -12.62 16.93 11.10
N ALA A 120 -11.53 16.20 11.34
CA ALA A 120 -10.26 16.43 10.65
C ALA A 120 -10.34 16.04 9.16
N ALA A 121 -10.99 14.91 8.87
CA ALA A 121 -11.25 14.45 7.51
C ALA A 121 -12.11 15.44 6.71
N GLN A 122 -13.15 16.00 7.32
CA GLN A 122 -13.99 17.03 6.68
C GLN A 122 -13.19 18.28 6.31
N ARG A 123 -12.24 18.72 7.15
CA ARG A 123 -11.34 19.84 6.83
C ARG A 123 -10.42 19.55 5.64
N LEU A 124 -10.19 18.27 5.33
CA LEU A 124 -9.46 17.81 4.14
C LEU A 124 -10.38 17.54 2.94
N GLY A 125 -11.67 17.91 3.02
CA GLY A 125 -12.64 17.72 1.95
C GLY A 125 -13.20 16.30 1.85
N VAL A 126 -12.97 15.45 2.85
CA VAL A 126 -13.47 14.06 2.85
C VAL A 126 -14.86 14.00 3.49
N ASP A 127 -15.86 13.66 2.68
CA ASP A 127 -17.24 13.47 3.12
C ASP A 127 -17.51 11.99 3.46
N LEU A 128 -17.76 11.72 4.74
CA LEU A 128 -18.09 10.39 5.26
C LEU A 128 -19.39 9.84 4.65
N ARG A 129 -20.38 10.69 4.38
CA ARG A 129 -21.61 10.27 3.71
C ARG A 129 -21.33 9.82 2.29
N ALA A 130 -20.54 10.59 1.54
CA ALA A 130 -20.15 10.21 0.19
C ALA A 130 -19.40 8.88 0.18
N LEU A 131 -18.48 8.65 1.13
CA LEU A 131 -17.80 7.34 1.29
C LEU A 131 -18.79 6.19 1.55
N ALA A 132 -19.82 6.44 2.35
CA ALA A 132 -20.86 5.44 2.64
C ALA A 132 -21.69 5.11 1.40
N GLU A 133 -22.10 6.14 0.65
CA GLU A 133 -22.85 6.01 -0.60
C GLU A 133 -22.02 5.30 -1.68
N MET A 134 -20.71 5.52 -1.72
CA MET A 134 -19.81 4.76 -2.60
C MET A 134 -19.80 3.27 -2.23
N ARG A 135 -19.76 2.92 -0.95
CA ARG A 135 -19.78 1.53 -0.49
C ARG A 135 -21.13 0.84 -0.71
N PHE A 136 -22.22 1.45 -0.27
CA PHE A 136 -23.52 0.78 -0.16
C PHE A 136 -24.49 1.11 -1.29
N GLY A 137 -24.32 2.25 -1.97
CA GLY A 137 -25.36 2.79 -2.86
C GLY A 137 -26.14 3.92 -2.23
N SER A 138 -26.99 4.55 -3.03
CA SER A 138 -28.01 5.48 -2.55
C SER A 138 -29.13 4.67 -1.88
N GLY A 139 -29.44 4.97 -0.61
CA GLY A 139 -30.49 4.24 0.11
C GLY A 139 -30.59 4.60 1.59
N LYS A 140 -31.52 3.95 2.30
CA LYS A 140 -31.68 4.08 3.76
C LYS A 140 -30.58 3.28 4.46
N TYR A 141 -29.38 3.83 4.51
CA TYR A 141 -28.27 3.30 5.32
C TYR A 141 -28.04 4.23 6.51
N THR A 142 -27.68 3.66 7.65
CA THR A 142 -27.27 4.48 8.79
C THR A 142 -26.00 5.24 8.40
N LEU A 143 -26.08 6.56 8.39
CA LEU A 143 -24.98 7.44 7.99
C LEU A 143 -23.80 7.20 8.94
N PRO A 144 -22.62 6.80 8.43
CA PRO A 144 -21.42 6.72 9.26
C PRO A 144 -21.17 8.05 9.97
N ASN A 145 -20.87 7.95 11.26
CA ASN A 145 -20.56 9.09 12.13
C ASN A 145 -19.12 9.08 12.64
N ALA A 146 -18.35 8.03 12.29
CA ALA A 146 -17.00 7.83 12.78
C ALA A 146 -16.03 7.50 11.65
N LEU A 147 -14.89 8.19 11.69
CA LEU A 147 -13.68 7.81 10.97
C LEU A 147 -12.59 7.58 12.01
N LEU A 148 -12.44 6.35 12.46
CA LEU A 148 -11.51 6.00 13.53
C LEU A 148 -10.11 5.80 12.97
N ALA A 149 -9.18 6.69 13.29
CA ALA A 149 -7.79 6.54 12.90
C ALA A 149 -7.14 5.35 13.62
N VAL A 150 -6.23 4.69 12.93
CA VAL A 150 -5.44 3.59 13.45
C VAL A 150 -4.06 3.60 12.80
N GLN A 151 -3.02 3.23 13.53
CA GLN A 151 -1.67 3.09 12.98
C GLN A 151 -1.64 1.92 11.99
N ALA A 152 -1.50 2.18 10.69
CA ALA A 152 -1.53 1.12 9.66
C ALA A 152 -0.30 0.20 9.67
N GLY A 153 0.74 0.52 10.46
CA GLY A 153 2.04 -0.16 10.40
C GLY A 153 2.95 0.39 9.30
N THR A 154 2.55 1.48 8.67
CA THR A 154 3.28 2.28 7.68
C THR A 154 3.52 3.69 8.24
N ALA A 155 4.20 4.55 7.49
CA ALA A 155 4.35 5.97 7.84
C ALA A 155 3.02 6.75 7.70
N LEU A 156 2.04 6.20 6.98
CA LEU A 156 0.74 6.84 6.75
C LEU A 156 -0.35 6.21 7.63
N PRO A 157 -1.43 6.94 7.93
CA PRO A 157 -2.51 6.43 8.77
C PRO A 157 -3.37 5.36 8.07
N GLY A 158 -4.04 4.55 8.88
CA GLY A 158 -5.20 3.77 8.47
C GLY A 158 -6.46 4.29 9.15
N PHE A 159 -7.64 3.92 8.63
CA PHE A 159 -8.92 4.37 9.15
C PHE A 159 -9.99 3.29 9.08
N PHE A 160 -10.78 3.17 10.14
CA PHE A 160 -12.08 2.50 10.09
C PHE A 160 -13.18 3.53 9.86
N HIS A 161 -13.93 3.38 8.78
CA HIS A 161 -15.12 4.16 8.50
C HIS A 161 -16.36 3.34 8.87
N ALA A 162 -17.11 3.80 9.86
CA ALA A 162 -18.23 3.07 10.43
C ALA A 162 -19.30 3.99 11.04
N TYR A 163 -20.48 3.43 11.27
CA TYR A 163 -21.47 4.00 12.19
C TYR A 163 -21.32 3.36 13.56
N ILE A 164 -21.19 4.17 14.61
CA ILE A 164 -21.19 3.75 16.01
C ILE A 164 -22.43 4.34 16.67
N ALA A 165 -23.31 3.47 17.16
CA ALA A 165 -24.53 3.87 17.84
C ALA A 165 -24.18 4.54 19.20
N PRO A 166 -24.65 5.77 19.47
CA PRO A 166 -24.33 6.47 20.71
C PRO A 166 -24.82 5.73 21.97
N ASP A 167 -25.95 5.03 21.87
CA ASP A 167 -26.55 4.22 22.93
C ASP A 167 -25.87 2.86 23.12
N GLN A 168 -25.14 2.38 22.11
CA GLN A 168 -24.50 1.06 22.11
C GLN A 168 -23.09 1.11 21.50
N PRO A 169 -22.15 1.86 22.10
CA PRO A 169 -20.82 2.09 21.52
C PRO A 169 -19.95 0.83 21.41
N GLY A 170 -20.31 -0.25 22.12
CA GLY A 170 -19.62 -1.55 22.06
C GLY A 170 -20.24 -2.56 21.08
N ALA A 171 -21.37 -2.24 20.44
CA ALA A 171 -22.04 -3.17 19.54
C ALA A 171 -21.21 -3.45 18.28
N PRO A 172 -21.29 -4.67 17.70
CA PRO A 172 -20.64 -4.97 16.43
C PRO A 172 -21.13 -4.05 15.31
N VAL A 173 -20.20 -3.54 14.50
CA VAL A 173 -20.49 -2.59 13.42
C VAL A 173 -20.14 -3.14 12.04
N THR A 174 -20.68 -2.48 11.02
CA THR A 174 -20.20 -2.60 9.65
C THR A 174 -19.17 -1.51 9.41
N ALA A 175 -18.00 -1.86 8.90
CA ALA A 175 -16.87 -0.93 8.78
C ALA A 175 -16.08 -1.15 7.49
N THR A 176 -15.58 -0.08 6.87
CA THR A 176 -14.53 -0.18 5.84
C THR A 176 -13.22 0.14 6.51
N LEU A 177 -12.22 -0.72 6.35
CA LEU A 177 -10.85 -0.41 6.74
C LEU A 177 -10.11 0.12 5.52
N TYR A 178 -9.52 1.30 5.64
CA TYR A 178 -8.57 1.89 4.70
C TYR A 178 -7.18 1.85 5.32
N CYS A 179 -6.17 1.43 4.56
CA CYS A 179 -4.76 1.52 4.93
C CYS A 179 -4.05 2.35 3.87
N LEU A 180 -3.35 3.39 4.28
CA LEU A 180 -2.54 4.21 3.38
C LEU A 180 -1.07 3.84 3.53
N ALA A 181 -0.32 3.88 2.44
CA ALA A 181 1.12 3.68 2.43
C ALA A 181 1.79 4.59 1.39
N ALA A 182 3.04 4.98 1.67
CA ALA A 182 3.84 5.71 0.71
C ALA A 182 4.39 4.74 -0.35
N GLY A 183 4.15 5.06 -1.62
CA GLY A 183 4.79 4.42 -2.77
C GLY A 183 6.20 4.97 -2.98
N ALA A 184 7.04 4.18 -3.64
CA ALA A 184 8.45 4.52 -3.90
C ALA A 184 8.63 5.78 -4.77
N ASP A 185 7.60 6.15 -5.53
CA ASP A 185 7.52 7.27 -6.46
C ASP A 185 6.81 8.50 -5.88
N GLY A 186 6.52 8.50 -4.57
CA GLY A 186 5.73 9.56 -3.92
C GLY A 186 4.23 9.40 -4.12
N ALA A 187 3.77 8.34 -4.79
CA ALA A 187 2.36 8.01 -4.85
C ALA A 187 1.84 7.52 -3.48
N THR A 188 0.54 7.62 -3.25
CA THR A 188 -0.16 6.96 -2.15
C THR A 188 -0.71 5.63 -2.62
N VAL A 189 -0.34 4.54 -1.94
CA VAL A 189 -0.99 3.24 -2.08
C VAL A 189 -2.16 3.20 -1.10
N VAL A 190 -3.34 2.90 -1.62
CA VAL A 190 -4.56 2.73 -0.82
C VAL A 190 -4.96 1.28 -0.87
N SER A 191 -4.99 0.63 0.29
CA SER A 191 -5.61 -0.67 0.49
C SER A 191 -6.96 -0.49 1.19
N LEU A 192 -8.01 -1.18 0.74
CA LEU A 192 -9.29 -1.19 1.44
C LEU A 192 -9.93 -2.57 1.54
N THR A 193 -10.73 -2.77 2.60
CA THR A 193 -11.55 -3.98 2.77
C THR A 193 -12.87 -3.65 3.46
N HIS A 194 -13.93 -4.35 3.05
CA HIS A 194 -15.26 -4.22 3.62
C HIS A 194 -15.53 -5.32 4.62
N LEU A 195 -15.86 -4.90 5.84
CA LEU A 195 -16.08 -5.78 6.97
C LEU A 195 -17.48 -5.57 7.55
N GLY A 196 -18.02 -6.61 8.16
CA GLY A 196 -19.22 -6.55 9.00
C GLY A 196 -19.07 -7.39 10.26
N GLN A 197 -19.97 -7.14 11.22
CA GLN A 197 -19.94 -7.76 12.55
C GLN A 197 -18.60 -7.51 13.25
N VAL A 198 -18.03 -6.31 13.10
CA VAL A 198 -16.75 -5.93 13.70
C VAL A 198 -16.98 -5.37 15.10
N PRO A 199 -16.57 -6.05 16.18
CA PRO A 199 -16.59 -5.44 17.50
C PRO A 199 -15.57 -4.28 17.54
N PRO A 200 -15.92 -3.09 18.06
CA PRO A 200 -14.98 -1.97 18.16
C PRO A 200 -13.66 -2.35 18.86
N GLY A 201 -13.70 -3.16 19.92
CA GLY A 201 -12.52 -3.69 20.61
C GLY A 201 -11.61 -4.58 19.75
N ARG A 202 -12.09 -5.09 18.60
CA ARG A 202 -11.32 -5.95 17.68
C ARG A 202 -10.63 -5.15 16.57
N MET A 203 -11.05 -3.92 16.28
CA MET A 203 -10.56 -3.14 15.13
C MET A 203 -9.03 -3.05 15.07
N ARG A 204 -8.36 -2.93 16.22
CA ARG A 204 -6.88 -2.90 16.32
C ARG A 204 -6.20 -4.21 15.92
N ALA A 205 -6.80 -5.35 16.19
CA ALA A 205 -6.26 -6.64 15.78
C ALA A 205 -6.45 -6.86 14.27
N ILE A 206 -7.58 -6.41 13.73
CA ILE A 206 -7.91 -6.54 12.30
C ILE A 206 -6.90 -5.81 11.41
N LYS A 207 -6.53 -4.58 11.79
CA LYS A 207 -5.58 -3.79 10.99
C LYS A 207 -4.22 -4.45 10.80
N GLN A 208 -3.74 -5.26 11.76
CA GLN A 208 -2.44 -5.91 11.67
C GLN A 208 -2.39 -6.94 10.54
N THR A 209 -3.49 -7.63 10.27
CA THR A 209 -3.58 -8.60 9.17
C THR A 209 -3.80 -7.92 7.83
N VAL A 210 -4.65 -6.89 7.78
CA VAL A 210 -5.02 -6.24 6.50
C VAL A 210 -3.95 -5.23 6.06
N CYS A 211 -3.52 -4.33 6.95
CA CYS A 211 -2.51 -3.32 6.63
C CYS A 211 -1.08 -3.88 6.73
N GLY A 212 -0.83 -4.85 7.62
CA GLY A 212 0.52 -5.41 7.85
C GLY A 212 1.04 -6.36 6.78
N ASN A 213 0.20 -6.76 5.81
CA ASN A 213 0.62 -7.60 4.68
C ASN A 213 1.54 -6.87 3.68
N GLU A 214 1.76 -5.56 3.83
CA GLU A 214 2.81 -4.85 3.09
C GLU A 214 4.23 -5.28 3.49
N ARG A 215 4.41 -5.95 4.63
CA ARG A 215 5.72 -6.48 5.07
C ARG A 215 5.96 -7.96 4.75
N ARG A 216 4.94 -8.71 4.31
CA ARG A 216 4.98 -10.19 4.28
C ARG A 216 5.30 -10.81 2.92
N SER A 217 6.18 -10.16 2.20
CA SER A 217 6.64 -10.56 0.87
C SER A 217 8.13 -10.90 0.89
N VAL A 218 8.57 -11.72 1.86
CA VAL A 218 9.72 -12.63 1.73
C VAL A 218 9.58 -13.75 2.77
N PRO A 219 9.28 -15.00 2.39
CA PRO A 219 9.83 -16.16 3.06
C PRO A 219 11.13 -16.51 2.33
N THR A 220 12.28 -16.25 2.96
CA THR A 220 13.55 -16.80 2.45
C THR A 220 13.68 -18.22 3.00
N PRO A 221 13.98 -19.23 2.17
CA PRO A 221 14.32 -20.58 2.60
C PRO A 221 15.61 -20.64 3.44
#